data_AF-A0A514WVV6-F1
#
_entry.id   AF-A0A514WVV6-F1
#
_cell.length_a   1.000
_cell.length_b   1.000
_cell.length_c   1.000
_cell.angle_alpha   90.00
_cell.angle_beta   90.00
_cell.angle_gamma   90.00
#
_symmetry.space_group_name_H-M   'P 1'
#
loop_
_entity.id
_entity.type
_entity.pdbx_description
1 polymer ?
#
loop_
_entity_poly.entity_id
_entity_poly.type
_entity_poly.pdbx_seq_one_letter_code
_entity_poly.pdbx_strand_id
1 'polypeptide(L)'
;MRLQIALMLIVSMTAAAQAGTTPAANKPESEKPKVESKLKTVSDFYAESSDLFKKAQSDKDKTEKLLALEKSFKKTLDEYEKALPKEGNKAEEEVSLLFYTLEPVFKLAKDKKIEPDKCSRTRQEIKTSDSMGKSEGAPTGTPALEAYKWLNLICPEVIDEE
;
A
#
# COMPACT_ATOMS: atom_id res chain seq x y z
N MET A 1 -39.20 14.49 38.20
CA MET A 1 -38.91 15.87 38.64
C MET A 1 -38.44 15.84 40.08
N ARG A 2 -37.13 15.98 40.33
CA ARG A 2 -36.59 16.34 41.65
C ARG A 2 -35.45 17.33 41.43
N LEU A 3 -35.69 18.52 41.94
CA LEU A 3 -34.82 19.69 41.96
C LEU A 3 -34.23 19.78 43.38
N GLN A 4 -32.93 20.05 43.51
CA GLN A 4 -32.22 20.63 44.67
C GLN A 4 -30.73 20.65 44.28
N ILE A 5 -30.14 21.75 43.79
CA ILE A 5 -29.70 22.98 44.49
C ILE A 5 -28.97 22.67 45.80
N ALA A 6 -27.64 22.80 45.77
CA ALA A 6 -26.89 23.43 46.86
C ALA A 6 -25.50 23.85 46.36
N LEU A 7 -25.33 25.18 46.31
CA LEU A 7 -24.11 25.94 46.16
C LEU A 7 -23.35 25.89 47.50
N MET A 8 -22.03 25.66 47.53
CA MET A 8 -21.17 26.18 48.60
C MET A 8 -19.72 26.35 48.10
N LEU A 9 -19.39 27.62 47.88
CA LEU A 9 -18.03 28.17 47.84
C LEU A 9 -17.48 28.20 49.26
N ILE A 10 -16.28 27.66 49.50
CA ILE A 10 -15.40 28.13 50.57
C ILE A 10 -13.96 28.21 50.05
N VAL A 11 -13.46 29.44 50.14
CA VAL A 11 -12.09 29.94 49.94
C VAL A 11 -11.16 29.35 51.00
N SER A 12 -9.89 29.05 50.64
CA SER A 12 -8.72 29.36 51.47
C SER A 12 -7.41 29.13 50.70
N MET A 13 -6.72 30.23 50.40
CA MET A 13 -5.29 30.24 50.08
C MET A 13 -4.49 30.12 51.37
N THR A 14 -3.45 29.28 51.40
CA THR A 14 -2.31 29.47 52.30
C THR A 14 -1.05 28.91 51.65
N ALA A 15 -0.02 29.75 51.58
CA ALA A 15 1.30 29.46 51.05
C ALA A 15 2.20 28.78 52.11
N ALA A 16 3.17 27.98 51.68
CA ALA A 16 4.55 27.98 52.19
C ALA A 16 5.39 26.92 51.45
N ALA A 17 6.57 27.34 51.01
CA ALA A 17 7.62 26.51 50.44
C ALA A 17 8.31 25.66 51.52
N GLN A 18 8.87 24.51 51.14
CA GLN A 18 10.15 24.02 51.65
C GLN A 18 10.69 22.88 50.76
N ALA A 19 11.95 23.03 50.38
CA ALA A 19 12.74 22.07 49.64
C ALA A 19 13.18 20.91 50.55
N GLY A 20 13.18 19.68 50.01
CA GLY A 20 13.67 18.48 50.66
C GLY A 20 14.04 17.43 49.61
N THR A 21 15.33 17.20 49.47
CA THR A 21 16.04 16.29 48.57
C THR A 21 15.75 14.80 48.82
N THR A 22 15.34 14.07 47.76
CA THR A 22 15.68 12.69 47.29
C THR A 22 15.91 11.50 48.27
N PRO A 23 15.88 10.23 47.82
CA PRO A 23 15.28 9.61 46.62
C PRO A 23 14.48 8.31 46.92
N ALA A 24 13.46 7.96 46.13
CA ALA A 24 12.92 6.59 46.13
C ALA A 24 12.34 6.22 44.76
N ALA A 25 13.04 5.32 44.08
CA ALA A 25 12.53 4.32 43.15
C ALA A 25 11.45 4.76 42.14
N ASN A 26 11.87 5.48 41.09
CA ASN A 26 11.12 5.45 39.84
C ASN A 26 11.58 4.25 39.01
N LYS A 27 10.74 3.21 39.03
CA LYS A 27 10.60 2.21 37.97
C LYS A 27 10.54 2.95 36.62
N PRO A 28 11.43 2.69 35.65
CA PRO A 28 11.19 3.13 34.29
C PRO A 28 9.96 2.39 33.79
N GLU A 29 8.88 3.14 33.67
CA GLU A 29 7.71 2.79 32.90
C GLU A 29 8.20 2.32 31.52
N SER A 30 7.76 1.13 31.13
CA SER A 30 8.18 0.44 29.93
C SER A 30 8.08 1.37 28.72
N GLU A 31 9.23 1.75 28.16
CA GLU A 31 9.33 2.26 26.80
C GLU A 31 8.72 1.21 25.87
N LYS A 32 7.47 1.46 25.49
CA LYS A 32 6.84 0.80 24.36
C LYS A 32 7.67 1.21 23.14
N PRO A 33 8.31 0.29 22.40
CA PRO A 33 9.03 0.68 21.22
C PRO A 33 8.01 1.26 20.24
N LYS A 34 8.11 2.56 19.97
CA LYS A 34 7.46 3.20 18.82
C LYS A 34 8.21 2.71 17.60
N VAL A 35 7.91 1.49 17.15
CA VAL A 35 8.21 1.08 15.79
C VAL A 35 7.31 1.95 14.92
N GLU A 36 7.82 3.12 14.53
CA GLU A 36 7.30 3.83 13.37
C GLU A 36 7.49 2.87 12.20
N SER A 37 6.44 2.09 11.91
CA SER A 37 6.34 1.32 10.68
C SER A 37 6.35 2.34 9.56
N LYS A 38 7.53 2.62 9.01
CA LYS A 38 7.65 3.43 7.81
C LYS A 38 6.89 2.70 6.71
N LEU A 39 5.74 3.25 6.33
CA LEU A 39 4.88 2.69 5.29
C LEU A 39 5.67 2.58 3.99
N LYS A 40 5.42 1.51 3.22
CA LYS A 40 6.09 1.31 1.93
C LYS A 40 5.69 2.41 0.96
N THR A 41 6.67 2.91 0.24
CA THR A 41 6.53 3.88 -0.84
C THR A 41 6.44 3.18 -2.19
N VAL A 42 6.11 3.92 -3.25
CA VAL A 42 6.11 3.39 -4.61
C VAL A 42 7.48 2.80 -5.01
N SER A 43 8.59 3.38 -4.50
CA SER A 43 9.94 2.87 -4.76
C SER A 43 10.17 1.49 -4.15
N ASP A 44 9.64 1.24 -2.95
CA ASP A 44 9.73 -0.07 -2.30
C ASP A 44 8.97 -1.12 -3.11
N PHE A 45 7.84 -0.75 -3.70
CA PHE A 45 7.06 -1.64 -4.57
C PHE A 45 7.74 -1.95 -5.89
N TYR A 46 8.41 -0.98 -6.54
CA TYR A 46 9.20 -1.28 -7.73
C TYR A 46 10.35 -2.25 -7.43
N ALA A 47 11.01 -2.11 -6.29
CA ALA A 47 12.05 -3.04 -5.85
C ALA A 47 11.48 -4.44 -5.61
N GLU A 48 10.41 -4.55 -4.82
CA GLU A 48 9.73 -5.82 -4.54
C GLU A 48 9.22 -6.49 -5.82
N SER A 49 8.60 -5.71 -6.71
CA SER A 49 8.12 -6.16 -8.01
C SER A 49 9.27 -6.71 -8.86
N SER A 50 10.41 -6.03 -8.91
CA SER A 50 11.61 -6.49 -9.62
C SER A 50 12.13 -7.83 -9.08
N ASP A 51 12.21 -7.96 -7.75
CA ASP A 51 12.70 -9.19 -7.12
C ASP A 51 11.74 -10.37 -7.32
N LEU A 52 10.43 -10.14 -7.19
CA LEU A 52 9.40 -11.15 -7.46
C LEU A 52 9.37 -11.53 -8.93
N PHE A 53 9.54 -10.56 -9.83
CA PHE A 53 9.58 -10.82 -11.27
C PHE A 53 10.77 -11.69 -11.67
N LYS A 54 11.97 -11.40 -11.16
CA LYS A 54 13.16 -12.24 -11.38
C LYS A 54 12.92 -13.67 -10.90
N LYS A 55 12.31 -13.85 -9.73
CA LYS A 55 11.96 -15.18 -9.22
C LYS A 55 10.94 -15.87 -10.13
N ALA A 56 9.93 -15.14 -10.58
CA ALA A 56 8.87 -15.65 -11.44
C ALA A 56 9.37 -16.04 -12.85
N GLN A 57 10.44 -15.42 -13.36
CA GLN A 57 11.04 -15.82 -14.64
C GLN A 57 11.65 -17.22 -14.60
N SER A 58 12.20 -17.64 -13.46
CA SER A 58 12.88 -18.93 -13.29
C SER A 58 11.98 -20.02 -12.71
N ASP A 59 10.75 -19.67 -12.33
CA ASP A 59 9.83 -20.54 -11.61
C ASP A 59 8.58 -20.85 -12.46
N LYS A 60 7.94 -22.00 -12.21
CA LYS A 60 6.67 -22.35 -12.87
C LYS A 60 5.49 -21.56 -12.31
N ASP A 61 5.62 -21.06 -11.07
CA ASP A 61 4.53 -20.41 -10.33
C ASP A 61 4.53 -18.88 -10.47
N LYS A 62 4.56 -18.39 -11.72
CA LYS A 62 4.53 -16.95 -12.07
C LYS A 62 3.37 -16.20 -11.42
N THR A 63 2.18 -16.80 -11.49
CA THR A 63 0.95 -16.27 -10.92
C THR A 63 1.04 -16.09 -9.41
N GLU A 64 1.67 -17.03 -8.69
CA GLU A 64 1.81 -16.93 -7.25
C GLU A 64 2.63 -15.70 -6.84
N LYS A 65 3.75 -15.44 -7.54
CA LYS A 65 4.61 -14.28 -7.24
C LYS A 65 3.89 -12.96 -7.54
N LEU A 66 3.12 -12.92 -8.62
CA LEU A 66 2.30 -11.76 -8.96
C LEU A 66 1.20 -11.50 -7.91
N LEU A 67 0.54 -12.55 -7.40
CA LEU A 67 -0.46 -12.42 -6.34
C LEU A 67 0.15 -12.10 -4.96
N ALA A 68 1.39 -12.51 -4.72
CA ALA A 68 2.13 -12.07 -3.54
C ALA A 68 2.38 -10.55 -3.56
N LEU A 69 2.71 -10.00 -4.73
CA LEU A 69 2.83 -8.55 -4.92
C LEU A 69 1.49 -7.85 -4.67
N GLU A 70 0.38 -8.35 -5.22
CA GLU A 70 -0.97 -7.80 -4.96
C GLU A 70 -1.28 -7.76 -3.46
N LYS A 71 -0.98 -8.84 -2.73
CA LYS A 71 -1.21 -8.92 -1.29
C LYS A 71 -0.38 -7.89 -0.51
N SER A 72 0.86 -7.64 -0.95
CA SER A 72 1.75 -6.63 -0.38
C SER A 72 1.19 -5.22 -0.57
N PHE A 73 0.68 -4.92 -1.77
CA PHE A 73 -0.02 -3.65 -2.05
C PHE A 73 -1.21 -3.45 -1.14
N LYS A 74 -2.15 -4.40 -1.14
CA LYS A 74 -3.38 -4.32 -0.33
C LYS A 74 -3.08 -4.11 1.15
N LYS A 75 -2.14 -4.87 1.70
CA LYS A 75 -1.71 -4.70 3.08
C LYS A 75 -1.22 -3.28 3.36
N THR A 76 -0.42 -2.71 2.45
CA THR A 76 0.15 -1.37 2.65
C THR A 76 -0.91 -0.28 2.49
N LEU A 77 -1.81 -0.41 1.51
CA LEU A 77 -2.94 0.52 1.33
C LEU A 77 -3.86 0.50 2.57
N ASP A 78 -4.17 -0.68 3.12
CA ASP A 78 -4.90 -0.80 4.39
C ASP A 78 -4.17 -0.13 5.57
N GLU A 79 -2.83 -0.10 5.55
CA GLU A 79 -2.02 0.58 6.57
C GLU A 79 -1.99 2.10 6.37
N TYR A 80 -2.00 2.58 5.12
CA TYR A 80 -2.18 4.00 4.81
C TYR A 80 -3.54 4.52 5.29
N GLU A 81 -4.63 3.82 4.96
CA GLU A 81 -6.00 4.20 5.37
C GLU A 81 -6.13 4.31 6.91
N LYS A 82 -5.49 3.40 7.65
CA LYS A 82 -5.48 3.42 9.12
C LYS A 82 -4.64 4.56 9.69
N ALA A 83 -3.52 4.87 9.05
CA ALA A 83 -2.61 5.92 9.50
C ALA A 83 -3.13 7.33 9.18
N LEU A 84 -3.85 7.49 8.06
CA LEU A 84 -4.27 8.78 7.50
C LEU A 84 -5.76 8.77 7.11
N PRO A 85 -6.68 8.67 8.08
CA PRO A 85 -8.10 8.38 7.82
C PRO A 85 -8.90 9.53 7.19
N LYS A 86 -8.30 10.68 6.90
CA LYS A 86 -9.02 11.89 6.46
C LYS A 86 -8.73 12.31 5.02
N GLU A 87 -7.53 12.02 4.50
CA GLU A 87 -7.11 12.38 3.14
C GLU A 87 -5.83 11.62 2.82
N GLY A 88 -5.79 10.98 1.66
CA GLY A 88 -4.62 10.22 1.22
C GLY A 88 -3.45 11.16 0.99
N ASN A 89 -2.26 10.77 1.49
CA ASN A 89 -1.06 11.56 1.22
C ASN A 89 -0.50 11.23 -0.17
N LYS A 90 0.43 12.06 -0.65
CA LYS A 90 1.08 11.84 -1.95
C LYS A 90 1.67 10.43 -2.11
N ALA A 91 2.21 9.84 -1.04
CA ALA A 91 2.79 8.50 -1.11
C ALA A 91 1.71 7.42 -1.30
N GLU A 92 0.57 7.56 -0.64
CA GLU A 92 -0.60 6.71 -0.82
C GLU A 92 -1.18 6.85 -2.24
N GLU A 93 -1.26 8.07 -2.78
CA GLU A 93 -1.70 8.32 -4.16
C GLU A 93 -0.78 7.63 -5.18
N GLU A 94 0.54 7.74 -5.02
CA GLU A 94 1.53 7.11 -5.90
C GLU A 94 1.48 5.56 -5.83
N VAL A 95 1.34 5.01 -4.61
CA VAL A 95 1.18 3.55 -4.42
C VAL A 95 -0.15 3.08 -5.00
N SER A 96 -1.23 3.84 -4.80
CA SER A 96 -2.55 3.55 -5.35
C SER A 96 -2.53 3.57 -6.87
N LEU A 97 -1.92 4.58 -7.48
CA LEU A 97 -1.76 4.66 -8.94
C LEU A 97 -1.08 3.42 -9.50
N LEU A 98 0.03 2.99 -8.89
CA LEU A 98 0.73 1.79 -9.31
C LEU A 98 -0.13 0.53 -9.13
N PHE A 99 -0.80 0.39 -7.97
CA PHE A 99 -1.69 -0.74 -7.70
C PHE A 99 -2.82 -0.84 -8.73
N TYR A 100 -3.54 0.25 -8.99
CA TYR A 100 -4.66 0.28 -9.94
C TYR A 100 -4.20 0.05 -11.38
N THR A 101 -2.98 0.48 -11.74
CA THR A 101 -2.41 0.18 -13.06
C THR A 101 -2.09 -1.31 -13.23
N LEU A 102 -1.68 -1.99 -12.15
CA LEU A 102 -1.41 -3.43 -12.14
C LEU A 102 -2.67 -4.30 -11.93
N GLU A 103 -3.76 -3.71 -11.45
CA GLU A 103 -4.99 -4.42 -11.09
C GLU A 103 -5.55 -5.31 -12.21
N PRO A 104 -5.58 -4.88 -13.48
CA PRO A 104 -6.04 -5.74 -14.58
C PRO A 104 -5.20 -7.03 -14.71
N VAL A 105 -3.89 -6.94 -14.45
CA VAL A 105 -2.97 -8.07 -14.49
C VAL A 105 -3.19 -8.99 -13.28
N PHE A 106 -3.41 -8.42 -12.09
CA PHE A 106 -3.77 -9.20 -10.89
C PHE A 106 -5.10 -9.95 -11.07
N LYS A 107 -6.11 -9.31 -11.68
CA LYS A 107 -7.40 -9.93 -11.99
C LYS A 107 -7.20 -11.11 -12.96
N LEU A 108 -6.43 -10.90 -14.02
CA LEU A 108 -6.12 -11.95 -14.99
C LEU A 108 -5.39 -13.15 -14.36
N ALA A 109 -4.45 -12.88 -13.45
CA ALA A 109 -3.68 -13.91 -12.76
C ALA A 109 -4.55 -14.84 -11.88
N LYS A 110 -5.74 -14.40 -11.46
CA LYS A 110 -6.68 -15.22 -10.66
C LYS A 110 -7.52 -16.15 -11.51
N ASP A 111 -7.51 -15.99 -12.82
CA ASP A 111 -8.27 -16.85 -13.71
C ASP A 111 -7.69 -18.27 -13.68
N LYS A 112 -8.57 -19.27 -13.60
CA LYS A 112 -8.16 -20.69 -13.68
C LYS A 112 -7.46 -21.02 -15.00
N LYS A 113 -7.81 -20.30 -16.06
CA LYS A 113 -7.21 -20.39 -17.39
C LYS A 113 -7.17 -18.99 -18.00
N ILE A 114 -5.98 -18.56 -18.38
CA ILE A 114 -5.74 -17.31 -19.08
C ILE A 114 -5.98 -17.56 -20.57
N GLU A 115 -6.97 -16.88 -21.15
CA GLU A 115 -7.30 -16.97 -22.58
C GLU A 115 -6.59 -15.86 -23.37
N PRO A 116 -6.17 -16.11 -24.63
CA PRO A 116 -5.49 -15.11 -25.46
C PRO A 116 -6.27 -13.79 -25.58
N ASP A 117 -7.59 -13.85 -25.74
CA ASP A 117 -8.45 -12.66 -25.82
C ASP A 117 -8.42 -11.84 -24.53
N LYS A 118 -8.29 -12.48 -23.36
CA LYS A 118 -8.14 -11.78 -22.09
C LYS A 118 -6.78 -11.08 -22.01
N CYS A 119 -5.71 -11.74 -22.44
CA CYS A 119 -4.39 -11.12 -22.54
C CYS A 119 -4.41 -9.86 -23.43
N SER A 120 -5.04 -9.95 -24.60
CA SER A 120 -5.17 -8.83 -25.54
C SER A 120 -5.98 -7.67 -24.94
N ARG A 121 -7.14 -7.98 -24.32
CA ARG A 121 -7.95 -6.97 -23.64
C ARG A 121 -7.21 -6.28 -22.49
N THR A 122 -6.55 -7.03 -21.63
CA THR A 122 -5.75 -6.49 -20.52
C THR A 122 -4.60 -5.62 -21.03
N ARG A 123 -3.95 -6.02 -22.13
CA ARG A 123 -2.91 -5.22 -22.80
C ARG A 123 -3.47 -3.86 -23.24
N GLN A 124 -4.65 -3.87 -23.86
CA GLN A 124 -5.30 -2.64 -24.32
C GLN A 124 -5.77 -1.77 -23.16
N GLU A 125 -6.31 -2.35 -22.09
CA GLU A 125 -6.71 -1.64 -20.87
C GLU A 125 -5.54 -0.84 -20.29
N ILE A 126 -4.37 -1.48 -20.09
CA ILE A 126 -3.18 -0.80 -19.56
C ILE A 126 -2.71 0.33 -20.50
N LYS A 127 -2.75 0.12 -21.82
CA LYS A 127 -2.41 1.15 -22.82
C LYS A 127 -3.32 2.36 -22.72
N THR A 128 -4.63 2.13 -22.69
CA THR A 128 -5.65 3.18 -22.63
C THR A 128 -5.55 3.98 -21.33
N SER A 129 -5.25 3.31 -20.21
CA SER A 129 -5.03 3.97 -18.91
C SER A 129 -3.76 4.84 -18.90
N ASP A 130 -2.68 4.42 -19.55
CA ASP A 130 -1.43 5.19 -19.64
C ASP A 130 -1.55 6.45 -20.51
N SER A 131 -2.28 6.33 -21.62
CA SER A 131 -2.28 7.33 -22.70
C SER A 131 -3.40 8.37 -22.61
N MET A 132 -4.08 8.47 -21.46
CA MET A 132 -5.30 9.28 -21.28
C MET A 132 -6.39 8.97 -22.34
N GLY A 133 -6.56 7.70 -22.71
CA GLY A 133 -7.61 7.28 -23.64
C GLY A 133 -7.19 7.12 -25.10
N LYS A 134 -5.91 7.29 -25.45
CA LYS A 134 -5.40 7.05 -26.82
C LYS A 134 -4.84 5.63 -26.95
N SER A 135 -5.50 4.74 -27.67
CA SER A 135 -5.01 3.36 -27.83
C SER A 135 -3.72 3.23 -28.66
N GLU A 136 -3.27 4.33 -29.28
CA GLU A 136 -2.12 4.34 -30.19
C GLU A 136 -0.82 4.62 -29.42
N GLY A 137 0.06 3.62 -29.38
CA GLY A 137 1.40 3.73 -28.80
C GLY A 137 1.75 2.60 -27.84
N ALA A 138 3.04 2.42 -27.59
CA ALA A 138 3.51 1.64 -26.45
C ALA A 138 3.28 2.42 -25.15
N PRO A 139 3.03 1.74 -24.02
CA PRO A 139 3.00 2.40 -22.71
C PRO A 139 4.32 3.13 -22.44
N THR A 140 4.24 4.31 -21.84
CA THR A 140 5.38 5.18 -21.52
C THR A 140 5.48 5.50 -20.04
N GLY A 141 4.38 5.50 -19.30
CA GLY A 141 4.39 5.69 -17.86
C GLY A 141 5.01 4.49 -17.14
N THR A 142 5.80 4.78 -16.10
CA THR A 142 6.47 3.75 -15.29
C THR A 142 5.50 2.69 -14.72
N PRO A 143 4.32 3.06 -14.19
CA PRO A 143 3.33 2.07 -13.74
C PRO A 143 2.84 1.16 -14.87
N ALA A 144 2.58 1.72 -16.05
CA ALA A 144 2.10 0.97 -17.20
C ALA A 144 3.18 0.02 -17.75
N LEU A 145 4.44 0.47 -17.79
CA LEU A 145 5.58 -0.38 -18.15
C LEU A 145 5.72 -1.57 -17.19
N GLU A 146 5.56 -1.35 -15.87
CA GLU A 146 5.63 -2.44 -14.89
C GLU A 146 4.45 -3.42 -15.05
N ALA A 147 3.24 -2.92 -15.32
CA ALA A 147 2.09 -3.76 -15.61
C ALA A 147 2.27 -4.58 -16.89
N TYR A 148 2.81 -3.98 -17.96
CA TYR A 148 3.16 -4.67 -19.20
C TYR A 148 4.18 -5.78 -18.99
N LYS A 149 5.21 -5.49 -18.19
CA LYS A 149 6.26 -6.45 -17.86
C LYS A 149 5.67 -7.70 -17.20
N TRP A 150 4.79 -7.54 -16.20
CA TRP A 150 4.10 -8.67 -15.59
C TRP A 150 3.11 -9.36 -16.53
N LEU A 151 2.36 -8.59 -17.32
CA LEU A 151 1.44 -9.16 -18.32
C LEU A 151 2.18 -10.04 -19.30
N ASN A 152 3.30 -9.60 -19.87
CA ASN A 152 4.12 -10.39 -20.80
C ASN A 152 4.65 -11.68 -20.18
N LEU A 153 4.83 -11.74 -18.87
CA LEU A 153 5.31 -12.94 -18.19
C LEU A 153 4.24 -14.04 -18.11
N ILE A 154 2.98 -13.65 -17.85
CA ILE A 154 1.83 -14.58 -17.71
C ILE A 154 1.07 -14.78 -19.03
N CYS A 155 1.21 -13.83 -19.96
CA CYS A 155 0.68 -13.82 -21.32
C CYS A 155 1.83 -13.60 -22.29
N PRO A 156 2.73 -14.59 -22.48
CA PRO A 156 3.70 -14.51 -23.56
C PRO A 156 2.93 -14.36 -24.86
N GLU A 157 3.28 -13.37 -25.68
CA GLU A 157 2.76 -13.31 -27.04
C GLU A 157 3.15 -14.63 -27.71
N VAL A 158 2.16 -15.34 -28.27
CA VAL A 158 2.43 -16.46 -29.17
C VAL A 158 3.06 -15.81 -30.38
N ILE A 159 4.39 -15.79 -30.42
CA ILE A 159 5.11 -15.61 -31.66
C ILE A 159 4.82 -16.91 -32.41
N ASP A 160 3.86 -16.88 -33.32
CA ASP A 160 3.79 -17.90 -34.35
C ASP A 160 5.16 -17.88 -35.03
N GLU A 161 5.99 -18.88 -34.76
CA GLU A 161 7.22 -19.13 -35.50
C GLU A 161 6.80 -19.42 -36.95
N GLU A 162 6.87 -18.40 -37.81
CA GLU A 162 6.84 -18.57 -39.28
C GLU A 162 8.03 -19.39 -39.78
#